data_AF-A0AA85JY96-F1
#
_entry.id   AF-A0AA85JY96-F1
#
_cell.length_a   1.000
_cell.length_b   1.000
_cell.length_c   1.000
_cell.angle_alpha   90.00
_cell.angle_beta   90.00
_cell.angle_gamma   90.00
#
_symmetry.space_group_name_H-M   'P 1'
#
loop_
_entity.id
_entity.type
_entity.pdbx_description
1 polymer ?
#
loop_
_entity_poly.entity_id
_entity_poly.type
_entity_poly.pdbx_seq_one_letter_code
_entity_poly.pdbx_strand_id
1 'polypeptide(L)'
;MKAAESLNNDNDIMDKVSQQDTESCPSSVNSSSIKLHVTAERSMFQSAFGEIISCLGGAVGTGNIWRFPRVLASNSYSGGALTFYLIWITILFLWSIPILIVEYSLGRFTRNSAPLAFCKFFGEKFFWLGGWMVSVVFLLSCYYPVVLGWCIYYFYVSCSHPLLPETEEAGLAIFSNFAEHSYWPVFTQMLAVALTGICLAGGVKWIEKANIILVPLLLLIILFMFGWSLTRQYAEIGIAFLFTPSWSSITSPSLWIAAAGQNAFDTGSGMAIMATYSTFMPRDSRIVSYSFLIPILNNLVSLYASITIFSTVFSTIIQSNPTTTRSAIVRIMKTAGPGSTGLTFTWIPVLFSKFGLFGRILSALFFLCLVFAGISSSLSITQVGVLSMKEMNVPHRLAVSIALIASAVIGLPSAIWLDFFTNQDNTWGYGLVVSGFLFCLLVIIYGPNRYRHVLINDFGINDCKLSVLWVPLIAFLVPLQSISLLAWWIYECITTDPYWFHLTWTSLMTTLLEWFAVLLLLWILNWFLCRTKILSQVLNQIGGCDPYNPASYEDNIDSEQNYINFKEYDTVCTRL
;
A
#
# COMPACT_ATOMS: atom_id res chain seq x y z
N MET A 1 41.52 36.08 64.31
CA MET A 1 42.94 35.94 63.88
C MET A 1 42.88 35.43 62.45
N LYS A 2 43.18 36.23 61.41
CA LYS A 2 44.53 36.57 60.89
C LYS A 2 45.38 35.30 60.65
N ALA A 3 45.87 34.97 59.45
CA ALA A 3 45.76 35.63 58.13
C ALA A 3 46.09 34.67 56.94
N ALA A 4 45.73 35.08 55.71
CA ALA A 4 46.48 35.05 54.41
C ALA A 4 47.32 33.80 54.03
N GLU A 5 47.08 33.10 52.91
CA GLU A 5 47.23 33.43 51.46
C GLU A 5 48.66 33.27 50.88
N SER A 6 48.81 32.32 49.93
CA SER A 6 49.65 32.34 48.70
C SER A 6 49.55 30.97 47.99
N LEU A 7 49.07 30.86 46.74
CA LEU A 7 49.78 31.01 45.45
C LEU A 7 50.96 30.02 45.26
N ASN A 8 51.25 29.40 44.10
CA ASN A 8 50.59 28.97 42.86
C ASN A 8 51.74 28.38 41.98
N ASN A 9 51.42 27.60 40.95
CA ASN A 9 52.27 27.33 39.75
C ASN A 9 53.51 26.38 39.81
N ASP A 10 53.37 25.30 39.02
CA ASP A 10 54.16 24.97 37.80
C ASP A 10 55.34 23.95 37.79
N ASN A 11 55.15 23.01 36.85
CA ASN A 11 56.09 22.38 35.89
C ASN A 11 56.59 20.93 36.05
N ASP A 12 56.31 20.18 34.96
CA ASP A 12 57.08 19.14 34.27
C ASP A 12 57.50 17.85 35.03
N ILE A 13 56.99 16.67 34.64
CA ILE A 13 57.33 15.87 33.43
C ILE A 13 58.77 15.34 33.48
N MET A 14 58.88 14.01 33.67
CA MET A 14 60.01 13.05 33.46
C MET A 14 59.82 11.91 34.51
N ASP A 15 60.02 10.61 34.26
CA ASP A 15 60.41 9.86 33.05
C ASP A 15 60.01 8.36 33.20
N LYS A 16 59.93 7.61 32.09
CA LYS A 16 59.96 6.13 31.86
C LYS A 16 59.65 5.13 33.03
N VAL A 17 58.66 4.23 32.94
CA VAL A 17 58.53 2.99 32.11
C VAL A 17 59.30 1.75 32.65
N SER A 18 58.63 0.57 32.58
CA SER A 18 59.05 -0.82 32.86
C SER A 18 59.20 -1.22 34.36
N GLN A 19 58.95 -2.46 34.81
CA GLN A 19 58.32 -3.67 34.24
C GLN A 19 57.91 -4.64 35.41
N GLN A 20 56.85 -5.44 35.21
CA GLN A 20 56.66 -6.88 35.59
C GLN A 20 57.21 -7.47 36.91
N ASP A 21 56.57 -8.38 37.65
CA ASP A 21 55.22 -9.01 37.68
C ASP A 21 55.03 -9.56 39.15
N THR A 22 53.86 -9.95 39.67
CA THR A 22 53.31 -11.33 39.55
C THR A 22 52.03 -11.55 40.40
N GLU A 23 51.22 -12.54 39.96
CA GLU A 23 50.37 -13.50 40.68
C GLU A 23 49.21 -13.14 41.66
N SER A 24 48.11 -13.88 41.42
CA SER A 24 47.03 -14.36 42.32
C SER A 24 45.75 -13.52 42.50
N CYS A 25 44.63 -14.07 42.02
CA CYS A 25 43.26 -13.63 42.32
C CYS A 25 42.78 -14.15 43.68
N PRO A 26 41.77 -13.48 44.28
CA PRO A 26 40.55 -14.22 44.54
C PRO A 26 39.24 -13.51 44.13
N SER A 27 38.42 -14.30 43.44
CA SER A 27 36.96 -14.21 43.25
C SER A 27 36.16 -13.21 44.12
N SER A 28 35.48 -12.26 43.47
CA SER A 28 34.07 -11.93 43.76
C SER A 28 33.44 -11.12 42.60
N VAL A 29 32.84 -11.83 41.63
CA VAL A 29 32.06 -11.18 40.56
C VAL A 29 30.70 -10.77 41.12
N ASN A 30 30.58 -9.52 41.56
CA ASN A 30 29.26 -8.92 41.77
C ASN A 30 28.58 -8.72 40.41
N SER A 31 27.45 -9.39 40.20
CA SER A 31 26.67 -9.31 38.97
C SER A 31 25.89 -7.99 38.87
N SER A 32 26.60 -6.89 38.60
CA SER A 32 25.95 -5.65 38.12
C SER A 32 25.40 -5.92 36.72
N SER A 33 24.08 -6.02 36.61
CA SER A 33 23.34 -6.34 35.40
C SER A 33 23.81 -5.54 34.19
N ILE A 34 24.41 -6.20 33.20
CA ILE A 34 24.61 -5.64 31.87
C ILE A 34 23.22 -5.46 31.25
N LYS A 35 22.70 -4.23 31.29
CA LYS A 35 21.55 -3.83 30.48
C LYS A 35 22.02 -3.77 29.03
N LEU A 36 21.91 -4.90 28.35
CA LEU A 36 22.06 -5.01 26.90
C LEU A 36 20.91 -4.23 26.23
N HIS A 37 21.08 -2.91 26.08
CA HIS A 37 20.31 -2.11 25.13
C HIS A 37 20.72 -2.53 23.71
N VAL A 38 20.21 -3.67 23.27
CA VAL A 38 20.20 -4.04 21.85
C VAL A 38 19.08 -3.24 21.20
N THR A 39 19.31 -1.95 20.96
CA THR A 39 18.62 -1.20 19.91
C THR A 39 19.03 -1.82 18.58
N ALA A 40 18.34 -2.90 18.22
CA ALA A 40 18.62 -3.65 16.99
C ALA A 40 18.51 -2.71 15.79
N GLU A 41 19.64 -2.46 15.13
CA GLU A 41 19.78 -1.50 14.04
C GLU A 41 18.65 -1.67 13.03
N ARG A 42 17.79 -0.64 12.92
CA ARG A 42 16.56 -0.75 12.13
C ARG A 42 16.95 -0.81 10.66
N SER A 43 16.61 -1.92 10.00
CA SER A 43 16.80 -2.06 8.55
C SER A 43 16.09 -0.92 7.81
N MET A 44 16.87 -0.05 7.18
CA MET A 44 16.41 0.99 6.26
C MET A 44 16.38 0.47 4.81
N PHE A 45 15.79 1.25 3.90
CA PHE A 45 16.05 1.07 2.45
C PHE A 45 17.55 1.28 2.15
N GLN A 46 18.06 0.58 1.14
CA GLN A 46 19.47 0.59 0.73
C GLN A 46 19.78 1.72 -0.26
N SER A 47 18.77 2.25 -0.97
CA SER A 47 18.95 3.26 -2.01
C SER A 47 17.69 4.10 -2.25
N ALA A 48 17.87 5.37 -2.63
CA ALA A 48 16.76 6.25 -3.04
C ALA A 48 16.00 5.74 -4.28
N PHE A 49 16.65 4.95 -5.15
CA PHE A 49 15.98 4.27 -6.25
C PHE A 49 15.09 3.12 -5.73
N GLY A 50 15.61 2.31 -4.81
CA GLY A 50 14.86 1.25 -4.14
C GLY A 50 13.69 1.76 -3.30
N GLU A 51 13.81 2.93 -2.68
CA GLU A 51 12.71 3.66 -2.03
C GLU A 51 11.57 3.94 -3.02
N ILE A 52 11.88 4.63 -4.13
CA ILE A 52 10.90 5.01 -5.16
C ILE A 52 10.26 3.75 -5.77
N ILE A 53 11.06 2.76 -6.14
CA ILE A 53 10.58 1.52 -6.78
C ILE A 53 9.76 0.67 -5.81
N SER A 54 10.11 0.60 -4.53
CA SER A 54 9.33 -0.14 -3.54
C SER A 54 7.98 0.52 -3.27
N CYS A 55 7.96 1.85 -3.17
CA CYS A 55 6.70 2.60 -3.02
C CYS A 55 5.85 2.51 -4.29
N LEU A 56 6.46 2.56 -5.48
CA LEU A 56 5.75 2.36 -6.75
C LEU A 56 5.19 0.94 -6.87
N GLY A 57 5.90 -0.09 -6.39
CA GLY A 57 5.38 -1.46 -6.31
C GLY A 57 4.26 -1.65 -5.29
N GLY A 58 4.18 -0.79 -4.27
CA GLY A 58 3.06 -0.73 -3.34
C GLY A 58 1.81 -0.07 -3.95
N ALA A 59 2.00 1.01 -4.73
CA ALA A 59 0.90 1.71 -5.41
C ALA A 59 0.40 0.97 -6.66
N VAL A 60 1.31 0.60 -7.59
CA VAL A 60 0.97 -0.10 -8.83
C VAL A 60 0.66 -1.56 -8.53
N GLY A 61 -0.63 -1.83 -8.34
CA GLY A 61 -1.16 -3.16 -8.08
C GLY A 61 -1.90 -3.74 -9.27
N THR A 62 -2.57 -4.86 -9.03
CA THR A 62 -3.46 -5.47 -10.04
C THR A 62 -4.56 -4.48 -10.45
N GLY A 63 -5.04 -3.65 -9.51
CA GLY A 63 -6.10 -2.66 -9.73
C GLY A 63 -5.89 -1.77 -10.95
N ASN A 64 -4.69 -1.22 -11.14
CA ASN A 64 -4.35 -0.36 -12.27
C ASN A 64 -4.55 -1.03 -13.64
N ILE A 65 -4.31 -2.35 -13.70
CA ILE A 65 -4.23 -3.11 -14.95
C ILE A 65 -5.60 -3.69 -15.33
N TRP A 66 -6.37 -4.18 -14.36
CA TRP A 66 -7.62 -4.91 -14.63
C TRP A 66 -8.88 -4.21 -14.09
N ARG A 67 -8.83 -3.65 -12.87
CA ARG A 67 -9.95 -2.94 -12.25
C ARG A 67 -10.18 -1.58 -12.91
N PHE A 68 -9.13 -0.82 -13.18
CA PHE A 68 -9.25 0.53 -13.75
C PHE A 68 -9.93 0.54 -15.14
N PRO A 69 -9.53 -0.27 -16.14
CA PRO A 69 -10.21 -0.29 -17.45
C PRO A 69 -11.67 -0.71 -17.34
N ARG A 70 -12.00 -1.60 -16.40
CA ARG A 70 -13.38 -2.01 -16.10
C ARG A 70 -14.21 -0.88 -15.47
N VAL A 71 -13.68 -0.18 -14.47
CA VAL A 71 -14.39 0.94 -13.81
C VAL A 71 -14.59 2.08 -14.81
N LEU A 72 -13.58 2.38 -15.63
CA LEU A 72 -13.66 3.30 -16.75
C LEU A 72 -14.73 2.89 -17.76
N ALA A 73 -14.76 1.62 -18.17
CA ALA A 73 -15.81 1.09 -19.05
C ALA A 73 -17.20 1.26 -18.42
N SER A 74 -17.38 0.82 -17.18
CA SER A 74 -18.63 0.90 -16.39
C SER A 74 -19.20 2.31 -16.33
N ASN A 75 -18.34 3.30 -16.08
CA ASN A 75 -18.70 4.71 -15.93
C ASN A 75 -18.60 5.52 -17.23
N SER A 76 -18.24 4.90 -18.35
CA SER A 76 -18.28 5.54 -19.67
C SER A 76 -19.70 5.65 -20.22
N TYR A 77 -19.94 6.67 -21.03
CA TYR A 77 -21.23 6.97 -21.66
C TYR A 77 -21.14 6.72 -23.17
N SER A 78 -22.28 6.69 -23.87
CA SER A 78 -22.34 6.38 -25.31
C SER A 78 -21.44 7.28 -26.18
N GLY A 79 -21.16 8.50 -25.74
CA GLY A 79 -20.25 9.43 -26.41
C GLY A 79 -18.75 9.14 -26.21
N GLY A 80 -18.35 8.55 -25.09
CA GLY A 80 -16.93 8.36 -24.75
C GLY A 80 -16.65 8.34 -23.24
N ALA A 81 -15.36 8.29 -22.89
CA ALA A 81 -14.88 8.12 -21.51
C ALA A 81 -13.99 9.26 -20.95
N LEU A 82 -13.65 10.29 -21.74
CA LEU A 82 -12.66 11.31 -21.35
C LEU A 82 -13.02 12.04 -20.04
N THR A 83 -14.31 12.22 -19.77
CA THR A 83 -14.79 12.88 -18.56
C THR A 83 -14.42 12.14 -17.28
N PHE A 84 -14.34 10.80 -17.32
CA PHE A 84 -13.81 10.00 -16.21
C PHE A 84 -12.33 10.32 -15.97
N TYR A 85 -11.50 10.37 -17.02
CA TYR A 85 -10.07 10.71 -16.88
C TYR A 85 -9.86 12.10 -16.29
N LEU A 86 -10.60 13.11 -16.75
CA LEU A 86 -10.49 14.48 -16.24
C LEU A 86 -10.81 14.55 -14.75
N ILE A 87 -11.89 13.89 -14.31
CA ILE A 87 -12.27 13.84 -12.90
C ILE A 87 -11.26 13.03 -12.08
N TRP A 88 -10.87 11.85 -12.53
CA TRP A 88 -9.91 10.98 -11.84
C TRP A 88 -8.51 11.62 -11.71
N ILE A 89 -8.02 12.34 -12.74
CA ILE A 89 -6.78 13.14 -12.64
C ILE A 89 -6.98 14.32 -11.68
N THR A 90 -8.13 15.00 -11.71
CA THR A 90 -8.42 16.10 -10.77
C THR A 90 -8.37 15.61 -9.32
N ILE A 91 -8.96 14.44 -9.05
CA ILE A 91 -8.97 13.83 -7.71
C ILE A 91 -7.56 13.41 -7.26
N LEU A 92 -6.67 12.99 -8.17
CA LEU A 92 -5.27 12.71 -7.84
C LEU A 92 -4.62 13.88 -7.08
N PHE A 93 -4.78 15.10 -7.61
CA PHE A 93 -4.19 16.31 -7.05
C PHE A 93 -4.99 16.90 -5.88
N LEU A 94 -6.32 16.77 -5.88
CA LEU A 94 -7.18 17.36 -4.85
C LEU A 94 -7.40 16.47 -3.63
N TRP A 95 -7.20 15.15 -3.74
CA TRP A 95 -7.42 14.18 -2.67
C TRP A 95 -6.19 13.33 -2.35
N SER A 96 -5.76 12.50 -3.30
CA SER A 96 -4.82 11.41 -3.02
C SER A 96 -3.42 11.92 -2.68
N ILE A 97 -2.88 12.86 -3.46
CA ILE A 97 -1.58 13.50 -3.19
C ILE A 97 -1.56 14.22 -1.83
N PRO A 98 -2.55 15.07 -1.47
CA PRO A 98 -2.64 15.65 -0.14
C PRO A 98 -2.55 14.66 1.03
N ILE A 99 -3.22 13.49 0.95
CA ILE A 99 -3.13 12.44 1.97
C ILE A 99 -1.79 11.71 1.92
N LEU A 100 -1.28 11.35 0.74
CA LEU A 100 0.01 10.67 0.61
C LEU A 100 1.15 11.49 1.23
N ILE A 101 1.11 12.83 1.08
CA ILE A 101 2.02 13.75 1.80
C ILE A 101 1.93 13.56 3.32
N VAL A 102 0.73 13.44 3.89
CA VAL A 102 0.54 13.17 5.34
C VAL A 102 1.17 11.82 5.70
N GLU A 103 0.88 10.77 4.93
CA GLU A 103 1.44 9.44 5.18
C GLU A 103 2.97 9.44 5.17
N TYR A 104 3.61 9.91 4.09
CA TYR A 104 5.07 9.95 3.97
C TYR A 104 5.72 10.83 5.05
N SER A 105 5.10 11.95 5.44
CA SER A 105 5.63 12.82 6.49
C SER A 105 5.46 12.23 7.88
N LEU A 106 4.30 11.65 8.20
CA LEU A 106 4.01 11.07 9.50
C LEU A 106 4.96 9.91 9.81
N GLY A 107 5.11 8.97 8.88
CA GLY A 107 5.97 7.80 9.07
C GLY A 107 7.46 8.14 9.11
N ARG A 108 7.93 9.03 8.23
CA ARG A 108 9.34 9.47 8.23
C ARG A 108 9.72 10.25 9.49
N PHE A 109 8.82 11.11 9.98
CA PHE A 109 9.05 11.97 11.15
C PHE A 109 8.98 11.17 12.46
N THR A 110 7.89 10.43 12.68
CA THR A 110 7.69 9.65 13.91
C THR A 110 8.53 8.37 13.95
N ARG A 111 8.96 7.86 12.78
CA ARG A 111 9.53 6.51 12.58
C ARG A 111 8.61 5.38 13.05
N ASN A 112 7.31 5.62 13.20
CA ASN A 112 6.35 4.69 13.79
C ASN A 112 5.26 4.18 12.84
N SER A 113 4.71 3.01 13.16
CA SER A 113 3.43 2.56 12.61
C SER A 113 2.31 3.54 12.96
N ALA A 114 1.23 3.56 12.17
CA ALA A 114 0.10 4.45 12.40
C ALA A 114 -0.45 4.42 13.84
N PRO A 115 -0.65 3.26 14.52
CA PRO A 115 -1.12 3.23 15.91
C PRO A 115 -0.24 4.03 16.88
N LEU A 116 1.09 3.85 16.83
CA LEU A 116 2.01 4.56 17.71
C LEU A 116 2.23 6.02 17.29
N ALA A 117 2.22 6.30 15.98
CA ALA A 117 2.25 7.67 15.48
C ALA A 117 1.06 8.48 16.03
N PHE A 118 -0.17 7.97 15.94
CA PHE A 118 -1.34 8.63 16.54
C PHE A 118 -1.22 8.80 18.06
N CYS A 119 -0.58 7.87 18.76
CA CYS A 119 -0.28 8.02 20.20
C CYS A 119 0.70 9.16 20.50
N LYS A 120 1.72 9.40 19.66
CA LYS A 120 2.63 10.56 19.82
C LYS A 120 1.91 11.90 19.62
N PHE A 121 0.81 11.94 18.84
CA PHE A 121 0.03 13.16 18.61
C PHE A 121 -1.07 13.42 19.66
N PHE A 122 -1.74 12.38 20.17
CA PHE A 122 -2.94 12.52 21.01
C PHE A 122 -2.85 11.83 22.38
N GLY A 123 -1.77 11.08 22.62
CA GLY A 123 -1.56 10.27 23.82
C GLY A 123 -2.09 8.84 23.70
N GLU A 124 -1.71 8.01 24.67
CA GLU A 124 -1.90 6.55 24.68
C GLU A 124 -3.35 6.08 24.43
N LYS A 125 -4.35 6.86 24.84
CA LYS A 125 -5.77 6.49 24.72
C LYS A 125 -6.27 6.41 23.26
N PHE A 126 -5.48 6.87 22.30
CA PHE A 126 -5.84 7.01 20.88
C PHE A 126 -5.16 5.99 19.96
N PHE A 127 -4.51 4.95 20.50
CA PHE A 127 -3.90 3.86 19.72
C PHE A 127 -4.87 3.25 18.70
N TRP A 128 -6.15 3.12 19.08
CA TRP A 128 -7.21 2.59 18.23
C TRP A 128 -7.44 3.38 16.93
N LEU A 129 -7.07 4.67 16.83
CA LEU A 129 -7.22 5.46 15.59
C LEU A 129 -6.31 4.95 14.48
N GLY A 130 -5.03 4.75 14.77
CA GLY A 130 -4.12 4.07 13.84
C GLY A 130 -4.37 2.55 13.80
N GLY A 131 -4.88 1.96 14.88
CA GLY A 131 -5.31 0.56 14.94
C GLY A 131 -6.42 0.22 13.94
N TRP A 132 -7.36 1.16 13.71
CA TRP A 132 -8.37 1.06 12.65
C TRP A 132 -7.72 0.92 11.28
N MET A 133 -6.78 1.79 10.94
CA MET A 133 -6.06 1.75 9.65
C MET A 133 -5.39 0.40 9.45
N VAL A 134 -4.65 -0.07 10.46
CA VAL A 134 -3.96 -1.38 10.42
C VAL A 134 -4.96 -2.53 10.28
N SER A 135 -6.12 -2.47 10.95
CA SER A 135 -7.16 -3.51 10.88
C SER A 135 -7.81 -3.58 9.50
N VAL A 136 -8.21 -2.43 8.92
CA VAL A 136 -8.78 -2.37 7.56
C VAL A 136 -7.79 -2.93 6.53
N VAL A 137 -6.52 -2.53 6.62
CA VAL A 137 -5.47 -2.94 5.67
C VAL A 137 -5.07 -4.40 5.86
N PHE A 138 -5.12 -4.91 7.10
CA PHE A 138 -4.95 -6.33 7.39
C PHE A 138 -6.10 -7.17 6.84
N LEU A 139 -7.35 -6.73 6.97
CA LEU A 139 -8.50 -7.46 6.41
C LEU A 139 -8.52 -7.42 4.88
N LEU A 140 -8.05 -6.32 4.28
CA LEU A 140 -7.71 -6.25 2.85
C LEU A 140 -6.61 -7.27 2.48
N SER A 141 -5.59 -7.43 3.31
CA SER A 141 -4.53 -8.45 3.12
C SER A 141 -5.05 -9.90 3.21
N CYS A 142 -6.24 -10.14 3.75
CA CYS A 142 -6.85 -11.47 3.80
C CYS A 142 -7.48 -11.88 2.46
N TYR A 143 -8.22 -10.97 1.79
CA TYR A 143 -8.86 -11.29 0.50
C TYR A 143 -7.99 -10.97 -0.72
N TYR A 144 -7.04 -10.04 -0.64
CA TYR A 144 -6.17 -9.68 -1.78
C TYR A 144 -5.36 -10.86 -2.36
N PRO A 145 -4.81 -11.81 -1.56
CA PRO A 145 -4.15 -13.01 -2.07
C PRO A 145 -5.06 -13.92 -2.91
N VAL A 146 -6.39 -13.84 -2.75
CA VAL A 146 -7.35 -14.58 -3.59
C VAL A 146 -7.31 -14.05 -5.02
N VAL A 147 -7.32 -12.72 -5.20
CA VAL A 147 -7.20 -12.07 -6.53
C VAL A 147 -5.85 -12.39 -7.18
N LEU A 148 -4.76 -12.34 -6.41
CA LEU A 148 -3.44 -12.79 -6.89
C LEU A 148 -3.46 -14.28 -7.26
N GLY A 149 -4.16 -15.12 -6.51
CA GLY A 149 -4.41 -16.52 -6.84
C GLY A 149 -5.12 -16.70 -8.18
N TRP A 150 -6.08 -15.84 -8.52
CA TRP A 150 -6.74 -15.83 -9.84
C TRP A 150 -5.72 -15.49 -10.94
N CYS A 151 -4.89 -14.46 -10.75
CA CYS A 151 -3.84 -14.09 -11.69
C CYS A 151 -2.82 -15.22 -11.91
N ILE A 152 -2.41 -15.92 -10.86
CA ILE A 152 -1.51 -17.08 -10.93
C ILE A 152 -2.16 -18.24 -11.71
N TYR A 153 -3.43 -18.54 -11.44
CA TYR A 153 -4.16 -19.59 -12.16
C TYR A 153 -4.27 -19.28 -13.65
N TYR A 154 -4.62 -18.04 -14.02
CA TYR A 154 -4.73 -17.66 -15.43
C TYR A 154 -3.37 -17.59 -16.13
N PHE A 155 -2.29 -17.21 -15.44
CA PHE A 155 -0.93 -17.36 -15.98
C PHE A 155 -0.60 -18.83 -16.28
N TYR A 156 -0.97 -19.75 -15.38
CA TYR A 156 -0.85 -21.19 -15.61
C TYR A 156 -1.70 -21.66 -16.80
N VAL A 157 -2.97 -21.24 -16.92
CA VAL A 157 -3.84 -21.58 -18.06
C VAL A 157 -3.21 -21.11 -19.38
N SER A 158 -2.78 -19.85 -19.48
CA SER A 158 -2.12 -19.33 -20.70
C SER A 158 -0.81 -20.07 -21.04
N CYS A 159 -0.08 -20.55 -20.03
CA CYS A 159 1.17 -21.30 -20.25
C CYS A 159 0.94 -22.78 -20.58
N SER A 160 -0.07 -23.44 -20.00
CA SER A 160 -0.18 -24.89 -19.95
C SER A 160 -1.35 -25.48 -20.76
N HIS A 161 -2.43 -24.74 -21.00
CA HIS A 161 -3.51 -25.23 -21.85
C HIS A 161 -3.05 -25.28 -23.33
N PRO A 162 -3.55 -26.25 -24.12
CA PRO A 162 -3.19 -26.36 -25.53
C PRO A 162 -3.71 -25.18 -26.35
N LEU A 163 -4.90 -24.67 -26.02
CA LEU A 163 -5.59 -23.55 -26.67
C LEU A 163 -6.18 -22.60 -25.63
N LEU A 164 -6.31 -21.31 -25.99
CA LEU A 164 -7.09 -20.32 -25.26
C LEU A 164 -8.59 -20.50 -25.59
N PRO A 165 -9.53 -20.10 -24.70
CA PRO A 165 -10.97 -20.16 -25.01
C PRO A 165 -11.31 -19.26 -26.20
N GLU A 166 -12.17 -19.71 -27.10
CA GLU A 166 -12.53 -18.96 -28.31
C GLU A 166 -13.85 -18.18 -28.21
N THR A 167 -14.69 -18.49 -27.21
CA THR A 167 -16.01 -17.90 -26.98
C THR A 167 -16.13 -17.39 -25.54
N GLU A 168 -17.04 -16.43 -25.31
CA GLU A 168 -17.36 -15.95 -23.95
C GLU A 168 -17.79 -17.10 -23.03
N GLU A 169 -18.66 -17.99 -23.53
CA GLU A 169 -19.13 -19.19 -22.82
C GLU A 169 -17.97 -20.08 -22.35
N ALA A 170 -16.96 -20.32 -23.20
CA ALA A 170 -15.78 -21.08 -22.83
C ALA A 170 -14.91 -20.33 -21.79
N GLY A 171 -14.80 -19.00 -21.89
CA GLY A 171 -14.13 -18.18 -20.89
C GLY A 171 -14.85 -18.18 -19.52
N LEU A 172 -16.18 -18.14 -19.52
CA LEU A 172 -17.02 -18.23 -18.33
C LEU A 172 -16.93 -19.62 -17.70
N ALA A 173 -16.94 -20.68 -18.51
CA ALA A 173 -16.79 -22.06 -18.05
C ALA A 173 -15.43 -22.29 -17.36
N ILE A 174 -14.34 -21.71 -17.88
CA ILE A 174 -13.03 -21.75 -17.20
C ILE A 174 -13.10 -21.04 -15.85
N PHE A 175 -13.69 -19.83 -15.79
CA PHE A 175 -13.78 -19.07 -14.54
C PHE A 175 -14.66 -19.76 -13.48
N SER A 176 -15.85 -20.23 -13.85
CA SER A 176 -16.76 -20.95 -12.94
C SER A 176 -16.17 -22.29 -12.51
N ASN A 177 -15.55 -23.07 -13.41
CA ASN A 177 -14.88 -24.31 -13.03
C ASN A 177 -13.76 -24.07 -12.00
N PHE A 178 -12.97 -23.00 -12.21
CA PHE A 178 -11.97 -22.56 -11.25
C PHE A 178 -12.61 -22.12 -9.91
N ALA A 179 -13.49 -21.12 -9.93
CA ALA A 179 -13.98 -20.42 -8.73
C ALA A 179 -15.01 -21.21 -7.90
N GLU A 180 -15.85 -22.03 -8.54
CA GLU A 180 -17.02 -22.65 -7.91
C GLU A 180 -16.94 -24.18 -7.84
N HIS A 181 -16.09 -24.81 -8.67
CA HIS A 181 -16.08 -26.26 -8.87
C HIS A 181 -14.69 -26.90 -8.70
N SER A 182 -13.74 -26.20 -8.08
CA SER A 182 -12.39 -26.72 -7.87
C SER A 182 -11.72 -26.23 -6.59
N TYR A 183 -10.63 -26.89 -6.20
CA TYR A 183 -9.75 -26.46 -5.10
C TYR A 183 -8.67 -25.46 -5.56
N TRP A 184 -8.65 -25.06 -6.84
CA TRP A 184 -7.64 -24.14 -7.37
C TRP A 184 -7.60 -22.78 -6.65
N PRO A 185 -8.71 -22.11 -6.30
CA PRO A 185 -8.66 -20.81 -5.63
C PRO A 185 -7.94 -20.87 -4.29
N VAL A 186 -8.20 -21.91 -3.49
CA VAL A 186 -7.52 -22.14 -2.22
C VAL A 186 -6.03 -22.44 -2.44
N PHE A 187 -5.69 -23.31 -3.40
CA PHE A 187 -4.30 -23.62 -3.72
C PHE A 187 -3.51 -22.38 -4.18
N THR A 188 -4.06 -21.58 -5.08
CA THR A 188 -3.36 -20.40 -5.61
C THR A 188 -3.35 -19.23 -4.63
N GLN A 189 -4.34 -19.11 -3.73
CA GLN A 189 -4.27 -18.22 -2.55
C GLN A 189 -3.11 -18.62 -1.63
N MET A 190 -2.98 -19.91 -1.27
CA MET A 190 -1.87 -20.36 -0.42
C MET A 190 -0.51 -20.13 -1.10
N LEU A 191 -0.40 -20.35 -2.41
CA LEU A 191 0.79 -20.04 -3.20
C LEU A 191 1.10 -18.53 -3.22
N ALA A 192 0.09 -17.67 -3.39
CA ALA A 192 0.23 -16.21 -3.33
C ALA A 192 0.76 -15.72 -1.96
N VAL A 193 0.23 -16.27 -0.86
CA VAL A 193 0.71 -16.00 0.50
C VAL A 193 2.15 -16.50 0.69
N ALA A 194 2.47 -17.71 0.23
CA ALA A 194 3.83 -18.27 0.33
C ALA A 194 4.87 -17.42 -0.44
N LEU A 195 4.57 -17.02 -1.68
CA LEU A 195 5.42 -16.15 -2.49
C LEU A 195 5.64 -14.78 -1.82
N THR A 196 4.58 -14.18 -1.28
CA THR A 196 4.67 -12.94 -0.48
C THR A 196 5.60 -13.14 0.73
N GLY A 197 5.44 -14.25 1.46
CA GLY A 197 6.20 -14.54 2.67
C GLY A 197 7.69 -14.74 2.46
N ILE A 198 8.10 -15.36 1.35
CA ILE A 198 9.51 -15.54 0.99
C ILE A 198 10.21 -14.18 0.90
N CYS A 199 9.61 -13.22 0.20
CA CYS A 199 10.17 -11.87 0.07
C CYS A 199 10.07 -11.03 1.36
N LEU A 200 9.07 -11.26 2.21
CA LEU A 200 8.86 -10.51 3.46
C LEU A 200 9.74 -10.98 4.63
N ALA A 201 10.23 -12.22 4.60
CA ALA A 201 10.98 -12.85 5.69
C ALA A 201 12.29 -12.10 6.06
N GLY A 202 12.93 -11.42 5.11
CA GLY A 202 14.12 -10.59 5.33
C GLY A 202 13.83 -9.10 5.58
N GLY A 203 12.55 -8.70 5.73
CA GLY A 203 12.13 -7.32 5.96
C GLY A 203 12.40 -6.40 4.77
N VAL A 204 12.49 -5.09 5.02
CA VAL A 204 12.51 -4.07 3.96
C VAL A 204 13.65 -4.26 2.95
N LYS A 205 14.81 -4.78 3.37
CA LYS A 205 15.95 -5.09 2.48
C LYS A 205 15.63 -6.17 1.43
N TRP A 206 14.69 -7.09 1.72
CA TRP A 206 14.25 -8.11 0.77
C TRP A 206 13.04 -7.64 -0.05
N ILE A 207 12.15 -6.83 0.53
CA ILE A 207 11.09 -6.12 -0.19
C ILE A 207 11.70 -5.25 -1.31
N GLU A 208 12.75 -4.48 -1.01
CA GLU A 208 13.46 -3.64 -1.98
C GLU A 208 14.06 -4.47 -3.13
N LYS A 209 14.78 -5.56 -2.80
CA LYS A 209 15.37 -6.46 -3.79
C LYS A 209 14.31 -7.12 -4.68
N ALA A 210 13.16 -7.49 -4.13
CA ALA A 210 12.04 -8.02 -4.90
C ALA A 210 11.48 -6.96 -5.84
N ASN A 211 11.17 -5.76 -5.34
CA ASN A 211 10.56 -4.70 -6.14
C ASN A 211 11.48 -4.13 -7.23
N ILE A 212 12.79 -4.07 -6.99
CA ILE A 212 13.81 -3.71 -8.01
C ILE A 212 13.78 -4.66 -9.23
N ILE A 213 13.28 -5.89 -9.06
CA ILE A 213 13.09 -6.85 -10.17
C ILE A 213 11.65 -6.81 -10.68
N LEU A 214 10.66 -6.96 -9.79
CA LEU A 214 9.25 -7.09 -10.14
C LEU A 214 8.70 -5.86 -10.87
N VAL A 215 8.97 -4.65 -10.37
CA VAL A 215 8.35 -3.41 -10.89
C VAL A 215 8.93 -3.00 -12.24
N PRO A 216 10.25 -3.05 -12.52
CA PRO A 216 10.75 -2.79 -13.87
C PRO A 216 10.28 -3.83 -14.90
N LEU A 217 10.20 -5.12 -14.54
CA LEU A 217 9.65 -6.15 -15.44
C LEU A 217 8.16 -5.93 -15.72
N LEU A 218 7.39 -5.57 -14.69
CA LEU A 218 5.99 -5.17 -14.80
C LEU A 218 5.80 -4.04 -15.83
N LEU A 219 6.54 -2.94 -15.65
CA LEU A 219 6.48 -1.78 -16.53
C LEU A 219 6.91 -2.10 -17.96
N LEU A 220 7.94 -2.94 -18.14
CA LEU A 220 8.38 -3.39 -19.46
C LEU A 220 7.27 -4.17 -20.18
N ILE A 221 6.58 -5.07 -19.48
CA ILE A 221 5.46 -5.83 -20.06
C ILE A 221 4.30 -4.90 -20.44
N ILE A 222 3.94 -3.94 -19.57
CA ILE A 222 2.89 -2.94 -19.88
C ILE A 222 3.26 -2.12 -21.12
N LEU A 223 4.50 -1.61 -21.21
CA LEU A 223 4.95 -0.80 -22.34
C LEU A 223 5.01 -1.60 -23.65
N PHE A 224 5.43 -2.87 -23.60
CA PHE A 224 5.36 -3.78 -24.73
C PHE A 224 3.92 -4.03 -25.19
N MET A 225 3.02 -4.35 -24.25
CA MET A 225 1.61 -4.61 -24.53
C MET A 225 0.89 -3.37 -25.07
N PHE A 226 1.20 -2.20 -24.53
CA PHE A 226 0.77 -0.90 -25.04
C PHE A 226 1.24 -0.68 -26.47
N GLY A 227 2.56 -0.75 -26.74
CA GLY A 227 3.12 -0.58 -28.07
C GLY A 227 2.50 -1.54 -29.10
N TRP A 228 2.34 -2.82 -28.74
CA TRP A 228 1.65 -3.80 -29.59
C TRP A 228 0.19 -3.44 -29.86
N SER A 229 -0.57 -3.02 -28.84
CA SER A 229 -2.00 -2.71 -28.98
C SER A 229 -2.28 -1.56 -29.95
N LEU A 230 -1.37 -0.59 -30.07
CA LEU A 230 -1.46 0.52 -31.02
C LEU A 230 -1.28 0.06 -32.49
N THR A 231 -0.62 -1.07 -32.73
CA THR A 231 -0.42 -1.62 -34.09
C THR A 231 -1.64 -2.36 -34.64
N ARG A 232 -2.75 -2.40 -33.91
CA ARG A 232 -3.92 -3.23 -34.25
C ARG A 232 -4.90 -2.44 -35.10
N GLN A 233 -5.45 -3.09 -36.13
CA GLN A 233 -6.47 -2.48 -36.97
C GLN A 233 -7.71 -2.15 -36.14
N TYR A 234 -8.26 -0.94 -36.29
CA TYR A 234 -9.35 -0.39 -35.49
C TYR A 234 -9.01 -0.04 -34.02
N ALA A 235 -7.73 -0.09 -33.61
CA ALA A 235 -7.29 0.40 -32.30
C ALA A 235 -7.63 1.89 -32.10
N GLU A 236 -7.52 2.68 -33.18
CA GLU A 236 -7.84 4.10 -33.21
C GLU A 236 -9.29 4.40 -32.82
N ILE A 237 -10.21 3.44 -33.00
CA ILE A 237 -11.62 3.58 -32.62
C ILE A 237 -11.79 3.44 -31.09
N GLY A 238 -11.06 2.52 -30.46
CA GLY A 238 -11.02 2.37 -29.01
C GLY A 238 -10.34 3.58 -28.33
N ILE A 239 -9.23 4.06 -28.90
CA ILE A 239 -8.53 5.27 -28.46
C ILE A 239 -9.44 6.50 -28.61
N ALA A 240 -10.11 6.67 -29.76
CA ALA A 240 -11.04 7.77 -29.97
C ALA A 240 -12.20 7.73 -28.95
N PHE A 241 -12.74 6.56 -28.62
CA PHE A 241 -13.75 6.43 -27.57
C PHE A 241 -13.24 6.89 -26.20
N LEU A 242 -12.03 6.48 -25.82
CA LEU A 242 -11.39 6.88 -24.56
C LEU A 242 -11.20 8.40 -24.46
N PHE A 243 -10.81 9.07 -25.54
CA PHE A 243 -10.53 10.50 -25.57
C PHE A 243 -11.70 11.37 -26.09
N THR A 244 -12.89 10.80 -26.30
CA THR A 244 -14.10 11.59 -26.60
C THR A 244 -14.81 11.98 -25.29
N PRO A 245 -15.16 13.27 -25.06
CA PRO A 245 -15.89 13.69 -23.87
C PRO A 245 -17.39 13.41 -23.97
N SER A 246 -17.98 13.03 -22.84
CA SER A 246 -19.44 13.00 -22.65
C SER A 246 -19.83 14.01 -21.56
N TRP A 247 -19.88 15.29 -21.90
CA TRP A 247 -19.98 16.40 -20.93
C TRP A 247 -21.17 16.29 -19.97
N SER A 248 -22.30 15.71 -20.41
CA SER A 248 -23.47 15.43 -19.55
C SER A 248 -23.12 14.55 -18.34
N SER A 249 -22.16 13.62 -18.48
CA SER A 249 -21.76 12.71 -17.41
C SER A 249 -21.15 13.39 -16.19
N ILE A 250 -20.55 14.59 -16.34
CA ILE A 250 -19.93 15.35 -15.23
C ILE A 250 -20.98 15.75 -14.18
N THR A 251 -22.26 15.88 -14.59
CA THR A 251 -23.36 16.19 -13.67
C THR A 251 -23.79 15.00 -12.79
N SER A 252 -23.32 13.77 -13.08
CA SER A 252 -23.69 12.57 -12.32
C SER A 252 -22.78 12.39 -11.10
N PRO A 253 -23.32 12.40 -9.86
CA PRO A 253 -22.52 12.20 -8.64
C PRO A 253 -21.77 10.86 -8.65
N SER A 254 -22.41 9.79 -9.15
CA SER A 254 -21.80 8.46 -9.29
C SER A 254 -20.48 8.44 -10.07
N LEU A 255 -20.33 9.31 -11.09
CA LEU A 255 -19.08 9.40 -11.86
C LEU A 255 -17.92 9.91 -10.99
N TRP A 256 -18.18 10.95 -10.18
CA TRP A 256 -17.20 11.49 -9.25
C TRP A 256 -16.82 10.49 -8.17
N ILE A 257 -17.79 9.74 -7.66
CA ILE A 257 -17.61 8.76 -6.59
C ILE A 257 -16.84 7.54 -7.10
N ALA A 258 -17.16 7.03 -8.30
CA ALA A 258 -16.41 5.96 -8.93
C ALA A 258 -14.96 6.38 -9.25
N ALA A 259 -14.77 7.59 -9.77
CA ALA A 259 -13.43 8.14 -10.01
C ALA A 259 -12.66 8.37 -8.71
N ALA A 260 -13.34 8.78 -7.63
CA ALA A 260 -12.76 8.96 -6.30
C ALA A 260 -12.28 7.63 -5.72
N GLY A 261 -13.20 6.68 -5.53
CA GLY A 261 -12.87 5.36 -5.02
C GLY A 261 -11.75 4.70 -5.81
N GLN A 262 -11.82 4.77 -7.14
CA GLN A 262 -10.78 4.20 -8.01
C GLN A 262 -9.42 4.90 -7.83
N ASN A 263 -9.35 6.23 -7.66
CA ASN A 263 -8.07 6.92 -7.46
C ASN A 263 -7.45 6.61 -6.09
N ALA A 264 -8.26 6.53 -5.02
CA ALA A 264 -7.77 6.16 -3.69
C ALA A 264 -7.26 4.71 -3.66
N PHE A 265 -8.02 3.78 -4.24
CA PHE A 265 -7.60 2.38 -4.41
C PHE A 265 -6.34 2.24 -5.27
N ASP A 266 -6.27 2.90 -6.43
CA ASP A 266 -5.12 2.81 -7.34
C ASP A 266 -3.85 3.40 -6.74
N THR A 267 -3.92 4.37 -5.82
CA THR A 267 -2.72 5.04 -5.28
C THR A 267 -2.30 4.53 -3.90
N GLY A 268 -3.11 3.69 -3.25
CA GLY A 268 -2.91 3.27 -1.86
C GLY A 268 -3.17 4.37 -0.83
N SER A 269 -3.80 5.48 -1.23
CA SER A 269 -4.01 6.65 -0.38
C SER A 269 -4.98 6.35 0.77
N GLY A 270 -4.56 6.61 2.01
CA GLY A 270 -5.31 6.27 3.22
C GLY A 270 -5.08 4.84 3.73
N MET A 271 -4.27 4.02 3.04
CA MET A 271 -3.96 2.65 3.45
C MET A 271 -2.80 2.55 4.47
N ALA A 272 -2.22 3.67 4.92
CA ALA A 272 -1.05 3.68 5.81
C ALA A 272 0.19 2.91 5.28
N ILE A 273 0.20 2.57 3.99
CA ILE A 273 1.30 1.88 3.31
C ILE A 273 2.50 2.83 3.20
N MET A 274 2.26 4.08 2.79
CA MET A 274 3.33 5.07 2.66
C MET A 274 3.75 5.60 4.03
N ALA A 275 2.84 5.61 5.01
CA ALA A 275 3.20 5.82 6.41
C ALA A 275 4.15 4.71 6.90
N THR A 276 3.86 3.45 6.60
CA THR A 276 4.71 2.31 6.98
C THR A 276 6.07 2.35 6.29
N TYR A 277 6.11 2.52 4.96
CA TYR A 277 7.35 2.54 4.20
C TYR A 277 8.25 3.74 4.53
N SER A 278 7.67 4.92 4.75
CA SER A 278 8.45 6.11 5.12
C SER A 278 9.15 6.00 6.48
N THR A 279 8.72 5.08 7.36
CA THR A 279 9.48 4.78 8.59
C THR A 279 10.88 4.18 8.34
N PHE A 280 11.14 3.67 7.13
CA PHE A 280 12.42 3.12 6.69
C PHE A 280 13.21 4.09 5.78
N MET A 281 12.76 5.35 5.67
CA MET A 281 13.40 6.40 4.88
C MET A 281 14.23 7.37 5.74
N PRO A 282 15.44 7.78 5.32
CA PRO A 282 16.22 8.84 5.97
C PRO A 282 15.57 10.23 5.87
N ARG A 283 16.11 11.20 6.63
CA ARG A 283 15.67 12.62 6.61
C ARG A 283 15.95 13.32 5.25
N ASP A 284 16.87 12.77 4.48
CA ASP A 284 17.20 13.17 3.10
C ASP A 284 16.10 12.82 2.08
N SER A 285 15.32 11.75 2.31
CA SER A 285 14.32 11.27 1.36
C SER A 285 13.28 12.35 1.04
N ARG A 286 13.10 12.57 -0.27
CA ARG A 286 12.33 13.68 -0.85
C ARG A 286 10.83 13.39 -0.88
N ILE A 287 10.24 13.26 0.30
CA ILE A 287 8.85 12.84 0.50
C ILE A 287 7.80 13.69 -0.24
N VAL A 288 7.97 14.99 -0.36
CA VAL A 288 7.07 15.87 -1.13
C VAL A 288 7.20 15.51 -2.59
N SER A 289 8.42 15.47 -3.14
CA SER A 289 8.67 15.05 -4.52
C SER A 289 8.11 13.65 -4.82
N TYR A 290 8.30 12.69 -3.91
CA TYR A 290 7.80 11.31 -4.02
C TYR A 290 6.26 11.24 -4.00
N SER A 291 5.62 12.07 -3.15
CA SER A 291 4.16 12.17 -3.06
C SER A 291 3.50 12.71 -4.33
N PHE A 292 4.24 13.37 -5.23
CA PHE A 292 3.74 13.70 -6.57
C PHE A 292 4.16 12.65 -7.60
N LEU A 293 5.45 12.29 -7.65
CA LEU A 293 6.03 11.43 -8.69
C LEU A 293 5.37 10.05 -8.74
N ILE A 294 5.27 9.37 -7.59
CA ILE A 294 4.80 7.98 -7.52
C ILE A 294 3.33 7.85 -7.92
N PRO A 295 2.36 8.62 -7.37
CA PRO A 295 0.97 8.53 -7.79
C PRO A 295 0.74 9.01 -9.24
N ILE A 296 1.58 9.91 -9.78
CA ILE A 296 1.52 10.26 -11.23
C ILE A 296 1.98 9.07 -12.09
N LEU A 297 3.12 8.44 -11.78
CA LEU A 297 3.60 7.24 -12.48
C LEU A 297 2.59 6.10 -12.39
N ASN A 298 1.97 5.91 -11.23
CA ASN A 298 0.91 4.95 -11.00
C ASN A 298 -0.29 5.17 -11.94
N ASN A 299 -0.76 6.41 -12.04
CA ASN A 299 -1.86 6.76 -12.93
C ASN A 299 -1.47 6.64 -14.42
N LEU A 300 -0.20 6.84 -14.78
CA LEU A 300 0.28 6.54 -16.14
C LEU A 300 0.20 5.04 -16.46
N VAL A 301 0.43 4.14 -15.50
CA VAL A 301 0.21 2.69 -15.69
C VAL A 301 -1.26 2.38 -15.94
N SER A 302 -2.18 2.94 -15.14
CA SER A 302 -3.63 2.79 -15.36
C SER A 302 -4.09 3.33 -16.72
N LEU A 303 -3.51 4.45 -17.16
CA LEU A 303 -3.78 5.04 -18.49
C LEU A 303 -3.27 4.15 -19.63
N TYR A 304 -2.04 3.63 -19.55
CA TYR A 304 -1.52 2.72 -20.57
C TYR A 304 -2.30 1.41 -20.62
N ALA A 305 -2.60 0.80 -19.46
CA ALA A 305 -3.39 -0.42 -19.38
C ALA A 305 -4.79 -0.24 -19.99
N SER A 306 -5.50 0.85 -19.65
CA SER A 306 -6.81 1.13 -20.25
C SER A 306 -6.75 1.38 -21.75
N ILE A 307 -5.75 2.11 -22.26
CA ILE A 307 -5.54 2.25 -23.71
C ILE A 307 -5.28 0.88 -24.36
N THR A 308 -4.45 0.03 -23.76
CA THR A 308 -4.21 -1.34 -24.24
C THR A 308 -5.50 -2.14 -24.32
N ILE A 309 -6.26 -2.22 -23.22
CA ILE A 309 -7.50 -3.01 -23.16
C ILE A 309 -8.53 -2.49 -24.17
N PHE A 310 -8.83 -1.19 -24.20
CA PHE A 310 -9.82 -0.65 -25.14
C PHE A 310 -9.38 -0.80 -26.60
N SER A 311 -8.11 -0.58 -26.92
CA SER A 311 -7.58 -0.76 -28.28
C SER A 311 -7.74 -2.21 -28.75
N THR A 312 -7.34 -3.18 -27.92
CA THR A 312 -7.45 -4.61 -28.25
C THR A 312 -8.91 -5.08 -28.30
N VAL A 313 -9.76 -4.69 -27.35
CA VAL A 313 -11.18 -5.08 -27.33
C VAL A 313 -11.92 -4.56 -28.57
N PHE A 314 -11.77 -3.27 -28.89
CA PHE A 314 -12.42 -2.69 -30.08
C PHE A 314 -11.86 -3.31 -31.36
N SER A 315 -10.55 -3.45 -31.47
CA SER A 315 -9.90 -4.10 -32.61
C SER A 315 -10.45 -5.50 -32.89
N THR A 316 -10.48 -6.37 -31.88
CA THR A 316 -10.89 -7.78 -32.05
C THR A 316 -12.40 -7.92 -32.27
N ILE A 317 -13.24 -7.13 -31.60
CA ILE A 317 -14.70 -7.22 -31.78
C ILE A 317 -15.13 -6.67 -33.14
N ILE A 318 -14.52 -5.58 -33.63
CA ILE A 318 -14.83 -5.01 -34.95
C ILE A 318 -14.36 -5.96 -36.07
N GLN A 319 -13.20 -6.61 -35.92
CA GLN A 319 -12.74 -7.60 -36.90
C GLN A 319 -13.61 -8.88 -36.93
N SER A 320 -14.14 -9.32 -35.79
CA SER A 320 -14.99 -10.53 -35.72
C SER A 320 -16.46 -10.27 -36.06
N ASN A 321 -16.98 -9.07 -35.78
CA ASN A 321 -18.31 -8.64 -36.20
C ASN A 321 -18.33 -7.15 -36.59
N PRO A 322 -18.11 -6.83 -37.89
CA PRO A 322 -18.04 -5.46 -38.40
C PRO A 322 -19.33 -4.64 -38.23
N THR A 323 -20.47 -5.26 -37.93
CA THR A 323 -21.74 -4.56 -37.69
C THR A 323 -21.89 -4.05 -36.25
N THR A 324 -20.97 -4.40 -35.36
CA THR A 324 -21.06 -4.07 -33.93
C THR A 324 -20.83 -2.57 -33.69
N THR A 325 -21.80 -1.90 -33.10
CA THR A 325 -21.66 -0.48 -32.73
C THR A 325 -20.71 -0.30 -31.54
N ARG A 326 -20.04 0.86 -31.45
CA ARG A 326 -19.19 1.23 -30.30
C ARG A 326 -19.92 1.06 -28.95
N SER A 327 -21.21 1.42 -28.92
CA SER A 327 -22.06 1.28 -27.73
C SER A 327 -22.31 -0.18 -27.34
N ALA A 328 -22.39 -1.10 -28.32
CA ALA A 328 -22.48 -2.53 -28.06
C ALA A 328 -21.15 -3.11 -27.54
N ILE A 329 -20.01 -2.71 -28.11
CA ILE A 329 -18.67 -3.08 -27.61
C ILE A 329 -18.51 -2.67 -26.14
N VAL A 330 -18.83 -1.42 -25.82
CA VAL A 330 -18.78 -0.91 -24.44
C VAL A 330 -19.75 -1.66 -23.55
N ARG A 331 -20.96 -2.02 -24.03
CA ARG A 331 -21.91 -2.84 -23.26
C ARG A 331 -21.29 -4.20 -22.89
N ILE A 332 -20.65 -4.89 -23.83
CA ILE A 332 -19.94 -6.16 -23.56
C ILE A 332 -18.90 -5.95 -22.45
N MET A 333 -18.10 -4.88 -22.52
CA MET A 333 -17.12 -4.53 -21.47
C MET A 333 -17.75 -4.20 -20.11
N LYS A 334 -19.03 -3.80 -20.06
CA LYS A 334 -19.79 -3.53 -18.82
C LYS A 334 -20.44 -4.78 -18.24
N THR A 335 -20.97 -5.68 -19.08
CA THR A 335 -21.82 -6.82 -18.65
C THR A 335 -21.06 -8.14 -18.52
N ALA A 336 -19.75 -8.14 -18.74
CA ALA A 336 -18.90 -9.31 -18.65
C ALA A 336 -18.70 -9.81 -17.20
N GLY A 337 -19.47 -10.84 -16.83
CA GLY A 337 -19.21 -11.76 -15.71
C GLY A 337 -19.70 -11.33 -14.31
N PRO A 338 -19.87 -12.29 -13.38
CA PRO A 338 -20.24 -12.03 -11.98
C PRO A 338 -19.19 -11.17 -11.26
N GLY A 339 -19.60 -10.47 -10.20
CA GLY A 339 -18.66 -9.84 -9.25
C GLY A 339 -17.66 -8.85 -9.85
N SER A 340 -17.95 -8.26 -11.02
CA SER A 340 -17.03 -7.38 -11.74
C SER A 340 -15.71 -8.02 -12.22
N THR A 341 -15.63 -9.34 -12.42
CA THR A 341 -14.37 -10.03 -12.80
C THR A 341 -14.21 -10.35 -14.30
N GLY A 342 -15.33 -10.45 -15.04
CA GLY A 342 -15.33 -11.11 -16.35
C GLY A 342 -14.59 -10.37 -17.48
N LEU A 343 -14.45 -9.04 -17.46
CA LEU A 343 -13.64 -8.36 -18.50
C LEU A 343 -12.22 -8.96 -18.57
N THR A 344 -11.65 -9.29 -17.41
CA THR A 344 -10.27 -9.75 -17.26
C THR A 344 -10.15 -11.26 -17.35
N PHE A 345 -10.95 -11.98 -16.57
CA PHE A 345 -10.82 -13.43 -16.43
C PHE A 345 -11.68 -14.22 -17.43
N THR A 346 -12.71 -13.61 -18.03
CA THR A 346 -13.47 -14.20 -19.14
C THR A 346 -12.95 -13.71 -20.49
N TRP A 347 -12.89 -12.40 -20.70
CA TRP A 347 -12.73 -11.84 -22.05
C TRP A 347 -11.29 -11.66 -22.52
N ILE A 348 -10.31 -11.31 -21.68
CA ILE A 348 -8.91 -11.17 -22.14
C ILE A 348 -8.36 -12.47 -22.79
N PRO A 349 -8.54 -13.67 -22.20
CA PRO A 349 -8.18 -14.93 -22.87
C PRO A 349 -8.88 -15.11 -24.22
N VAL A 350 -10.18 -14.78 -24.30
CA VAL A 350 -10.99 -14.90 -25.52
C VAL A 350 -10.55 -13.95 -26.62
N LEU A 351 -10.20 -12.71 -26.27
CA LEU A 351 -9.71 -11.70 -27.20
C LEU A 351 -8.32 -12.05 -27.72
N PHE A 352 -7.47 -12.65 -26.88
CA PHE A 352 -6.15 -13.09 -27.29
C PHE A 352 -6.15 -14.39 -28.10
N SER A 353 -7.14 -15.28 -27.94
CA SER A 353 -7.26 -16.50 -28.77
C SER A 353 -7.22 -16.22 -30.28
N LYS A 354 -7.73 -15.06 -30.70
CA LYS A 354 -7.80 -14.62 -32.11
C LYS A 354 -6.43 -14.33 -32.75
N PHE A 355 -5.34 -14.35 -31.98
CA PHE A 355 -3.96 -14.22 -32.48
C PHE A 355 -3.15 -15.53 -32.38
N GLY A 356 -3.82 -16.68 -32.19
CA GLY A 356 -3.19 -18.01 -32.18
C GLY A 356 -2.06 -18.14 -31.15
N LEU A 357 -0.92 -18.72 -31.56
CA LEU A 357 0.24 -18.91 -30.69
C LEU A 357 0.77 -17.59 -30.11
N PHE A 358 0.80 -16.51 -30.90
CA PHE A 358 1.23 -15.20 -30.41
C PHE A 358 0.25 -14.65 -29.38
N GLY A 359 -1.05 -14.85 -29.60
CA GLY A 359 -2.10 -14.55 -28.62
C GLY A 359 -1.90 -15.23 -27.26
N ARG A 360 -1.48 -16.51 -27.27
CA ARG A 360 -1.12 -17.24 -26.05
C ARG A 360 0.06 -16.60 -25.31
N ILE A 361 1.09 -16.13 -26.04
CA ILE A 361 2.22 -15.40 -25.44
C ILE A 361 1.74 -14.07 -24.81
N LEU A 362 0.90 -13.30 -25.51
CA LEU A 362 0.33 -12.05 -24.98
C LEU A 362 -0.51 -12.29 -23.73
N SER A 363 -1.33 -13.35 -23.72
CA SER A 363 -2.12 -13.76 -22.56
C SER A 363 -1.24 -14.13 -21.36
N ALA A 364 -0.19 -14.92 -21.58
CA ALA A 364 0.78 -15.27 -20.54
C ALA A 364 1.51 -14.02 -20.00
N LEU A 365 1.95 -13.11 -20.87
CA LEU A 365 2.58 -11.84 -20.46
C LEU A 365 1.60 -10.96 -19.65
N PHE A 366 0.35 -10.85 -20.06
CA PHE A 366 -0.67 -10.07 -19.36
C PHE A 366 -0.94 -10.60 -17.93
N PHE A 367 -1.10 -11.92 -17.77
CA PHE A 367 -1.29 -12.49 -16.44
C PHE A 367 -0.01 -12.52 -15.61
N LEU A 368 1.17 -12.69 -16.21
CA LEU A 368 2.46 -12.54 -15.51
C LEU A 368 2.65 -11.13 -14.96
N CYS A 369 2.26 -10.12 -15.75
CA CYS A 369 2.22 -8.72 -15.35
C CYS A 369 1.31 -8.54 -14.11
N LEU A 370 0.08 -9.07 -14.15
CA LEU A 370 -0.81 -9.07 -12.98
C LEU A 370 -0.22 -9.81 -11.76
N VAL A 371 0.50 -10.92 -11.95
CA VAL A 371 1.18 -11.63 -10.86
C VAL A 371 2.29 -10.77 -10.23
N PHE A 372 3.11 -10.09 -11.02
CA PHE A 372 4.16 -9.21 -10.50
C PHE A 372 3.58 -8.03 -9.70
N ALA A 373 2.54 -7.36 -10.23
CA ALA A 373 1.86 -6.26 -9.53
C ALA A 373 1.15 -6.75 -8.26
N GLY A 374 0.56 -7.95 -8.29
CA GLY A 374 -0.06 -8.55 -7.12
C GLY A 374 0.94 -8.84 -6.01
N ILE A 375 2.09 -9.43 -6.34
CA ILE A 375 3.14 -9.73 -5.35
C ILE A 375 3.69 -8.41 -4.75
N SER A 376 4.02 -7.41 -5.58
CA SER A 376 4.59 -6.15 -5.09
C SER A 376 3.65 -5.40 -4.13
N SER A 377 2.35 -5.31 -4.44
CA SER A 377 1.38 -4.70 -3.53
C SER A 377 1.17 -5.54 -2.26
N SER A 378 1.09 -6.88 -2.40
CA SER A 378 0.90 -7.80 -1.27
C SER A 378 1.98 -7.64 -0.19
N LEU A 379 3.25 -7.44 -0.61
CA LEU A 379 4.35 -7.11 0.31
C LEU A 379 4.08 -5.83 1.10
N SER A 380 3.63 -4.78 0.41
CA SER A 380 3.39 -3.46 1.02
C SER A 380 2.24 -3.46 2.02
N ILE A 381 1.13 -4.11 1.66
CA ILE A 381 -0.07 -4.26 2.49
C ILE A 381 0.26 -5.07 3.75
N THR A 382 0.94 -6.21 3.59
CA THR A 382 1.30 -7.09 4.72
C THR A 382 2.29 -6.40 5.67
N GLN A 383 3.20 -5.57 5.15
CA GLN A 383 4.21 -4.87 5.95
C GLN A 383 3.60 -3.86 6.94
N VAL A 384 2.39 -3.34 6.70
CA VAL A 384 1.66 -2.44 7.63
C VAL A 384 1.35 -3.15 8.95
N GLY A 385 0.81 -4.38 8.88
CA GLY A 385 0.54 -5.22 10.05
C GLY A 385 1.83 -5.70 10.73
N VAL A 386 2.83 -6.13 9.93
CA VAL A 386 4.12 -6.62 10.45
C VAL A 386 4.88 -5.55 11.22
N LEU A 387 4.91 -4.30 10.74
CA LEU A 387 5.56 -3.21 11.47
C LEU A 387 4.84 -2.95 12.80
N SER A 388 3.51 -2.88 12.78
CA SER A 388 2.69 -2.62 13.98
C SER A 388 2.89 -3.69 15.06
N MET A 389 3.00 -4.97 14.68
CA MET A 389 3.36 -6.05 15.60
C MET A 389 4.80 -5.96 16.09
N LYS A 390 5.76 -5.60 15.22
CA LYS A 390 7.18 -5.48 15.59
C LYS A 390 7.41 -4.41 16.65
N GLU A 391 6.69 -3.30 16.58
CA GLU A 391 6.74 -2.23 17.60
C GLU A 391 6.11 -2.66 18.94
N MET A 392 5.22 -3.66 18.94
CA MET A 392 4.74 -4.32 20.16
C MET A 392 5.67 -5.46 20.63
N ASN A 393 6.98 -5.34 20.36
CA ASN A 393 8.04 -6.29 20.70
C ASN A 393 7.91 -7.71 20.10
N VAL A 394 7.10 -7.91 19.05
CA VAL A 394 7.04 -9.20 18.34
C VAL A 394 8.26 -9.35 17.40
N PRO A 395 9.05 -10.43 17.48
CA PRO A 395 10.18 -10.65 16.57
C PRO A 395 9.76 -10.67 15.09
N HIS A 396 10.55 -10.06 14.20
CA HIS A 396 10.17 -9.85 12.79
C HIS A 396 9.66 -11.12 12.08
N ARG A 397 10.38 -12.24 12.20
CA ARG A 397 9.97 -13.51 11.58
C ARG A 397 8.65 -14.06 12.14
N LEU A 398 8.39 -13.86 13.44
CA LEU A 398 7.14 -14.26 14.07
C LEU A 398 5.99 -13.35 13.62
N ALA A 399 6.21 -12.03 13.57
CA ALA A 399 5.23 -11.07 13.05
C ALA A 399 4.85 -11.36 11.59
N VAL A 400 5.83 -11.67 10.73
CA VAL A 400 5.60 -12.11 9.34
C VAL A 400 4.77 -13.41 9.31
N SER A 401 5.15 -14.43 10.08
CA SER A 401 4.40 -15.69 10.13
C SER A 401 2.96 -15.51 10.62
N ILE A 402 2.73 -14.71 11.66
CA ILE A 402 1.39 -14.40 12.18
C ILE A 402 0.56 -13.69 11.10
N ALA A 403 1.10 -12.66 10.46
CA ALA A 403 0.39 -11.90 9.42
C ALA A 403 -0.03 -12.81 8.24
N LEU A 404 0.87 -13.66 7.77
CA LEU A 404 0.64 -14.54 6.62
C LEU A 404 -0.32 -15.70 6.96
N ILE A 405 -0.17 -16.34 8.12
CA ILE A 405 -1.07 -17.41 8.55
C ILE A 405 -2.48 -16.86 8.78
N ALA A 406 -2.60 -15.68 9.41
CA ALA A 406 -3.89 -15.05 9.63
C ALA A 406 -4.53 -14.58 8.32
N SER A 407 -3.76 -13.97 7.41
CA SER A 407 -4.19 -13.63 6.04
C SER A 407 -4.70 -14.85 5.27
N ALA A 408 -3.95 -15.97 5.31
CA ALA A 408 -4.36 -17.22 4.71
C ALA A 408 -5.70 -17.73 5.29
N VAL A 409 -5.78 -17.91 6.62
CA VAL A 409 -6.94 -18.51 7.30
C VAL A 409 -8.19 -17.63 7.21
N ILE A 410 -8.08 -16.32 7.45
CA ILE A 410 -9.21 -15.37 7.37
C ILE A 410 -9.61 -15.14 5.90
N GLY A 411 -8.67 -15.30 4.96
CA GLY A 411 -8.95 -15.26 3.52
C GLY A 411 -9.61 -16.53 2.94
N LEU A 412 -9.57 -17.68 3.63
CA LEU A 412 -10.13 -18.94 3.12
C LEU A 412 -11.62 -18.83 2.70
N PRO A 413 -12.53 -18.19 3.46
CA PRO A 413 -13.92 -18.05 3.03
C PRO A 413 -14.06 -17.22 1.75
N SER A 414 -13.19 -16.22 1.54
CA SER A 414 -13.13 -15.45 0.28
C SER A 414 -12.62 -16.27 -0.90
N ALA A 415 -11.78 -17.27 -0.68
CA ALA A 415 -11.34 -18.20 -1.72
C ALA A 415 -12.39 -19.26 -2.07
N ILE A 416 -13.29 -19.59 -1.14
CA ILE A 416 -14.30 -20.64 -1.29
C ILE A 416 -15.65 -20.06 -1.78
N TRP A 417 -16.00 -18.84 -1.37
CA TRP A 417 -17.29 -18.21 -1.68
C TRP A 417 -17.09 -16.81 -2.26
N LEU A 418 -17.47 -16.63 -3.53
CA LEU A 418 -17.35 -15.35 -4.23
C LEU A 418 -18.23 -14.24 -3.63
N ASP A 419 -19.38 -14.59 -3.03
CA ASP A 419 -20.22 -13.62 -2.30
C ASP A 419 -19.53 -13.10 -1.04
N PHE A 420 -18.81 -13.96 -0.31
CA PHE A 420 -18.02 -13.55 0.86
C PHE A 420 -16.84 -12.66 0.42
N PHE A 421 -16.14 -13.03 -0.66
CA PHE A 421 -15.13 -12.18 -1.27
C PHE A 421 -15.69 -10.78 -1.62
N THR A 422 -16.87 -10.73 -2.26
CA THR A 422 -17.52 -9.49 -2.69
C THR A 422 -17.92 -8.62 -1.50
N ASN A 423 -18.41 -9.21 -0.42
CA ASN A 423 -18.63 -8.52 0.85
C ASN A 423 -17.33 -7.88 1.37
N GLN A 424 -16.24 -8.66 1.49
CA GLN A 424 -14.99 -8.17 2.08
C GLN A 424 -14.33 -7.06 1.25
N ASP A 425 -14.35 -7.13 -0.09
CA ASP A 425 -13.81 -6.04 -0.94
C ASP A 425 -14.62 -4.74 -0.80
N ASN A 426 -15.95 -4.83 -0.71
CA ASN A 426 -16.81 -3.67 -0.47
C ASN A 426 -16.60 -3.11 0.95
N THR A 427 -16.79 -3.94 1.98
CA THR A 427 -16.78 -3.56 3.40
C THR A 427 -15.46 -2.91 3.82
N TRP A 428 -14.31 -3.47 3.43
CA TRP A 428 -13.00 -2.89 3.78
C TRP A 428 -12.58 -1.79 2.81
N GLY A 429 -13.08 -1.80 1.56
CA GLY A 429 -12.91 -0.71 0.61
C GLY A 429 -13.46 0.62 1.11
N TYR A 430 -14.67 0.66 1.66
CA TYR A 430 -15.20 1.88 2.29
C TYR A 430 -14.52 2.22 3.62
N GLY A 431 -13.99 1.22 4.34
CA GLY A 431 -13.21 1.42 5.56
C GLY A 431 -11.93 2.25 5.34
N LEU A 432 -11.35 2.21 4.14
CA LEU A 432 -10.21 3.04 3.76
C LEU A 432 -10.56 4.54 3.66
N VAL A 433 -11.80 4.90 3.31
CA VAL A 433 -12.24 6.30 3.28
C VAL A 433 -12.25 6.88 4.71
N VAL A 434 -12.63 6.06 5.70
CA VAL A 434 -12.51 6.41 7.13
C VAL A 434 -11.05 6.60 7.53
N SER A 435 -10.13 5.72 7.09
CA SER A 435 -8.69 5.87 7.34
C SER A 435 -8.12 7.16 6.73
N GLY A 436 -8.48 7.49 5.48
CA GLY A 436 -8.11 8.76 4.86
C GLY A 436 -8.61 9.99 5.65
N PHE A 437 -9.85 9.94 6.13
CA PHE A 437 -10.40 10.97 7.01
C PHE A 437 -9.63 11.11 8.34
N LEU A 438 -9.23 10.00 8.97
CA LEU A 438 -8.46 10.02 10.22
C LEU A 438 -7.07 10.67 10.06
N PHE A 439 -6.40 10.48 8.93
CA PHE A 439 -5.16 11.22 8.62
C PHE A 439 -5.39 12.73 8.53
N CYS A 440 -6.51 13.16 7.93
CA CYS A 440 -6.85 14.58 7.83
C CYS A 440 -7.19 15.17 9.19
N LEU A 441 -7.96 14.44 10.01
CA LEU A 441 -8.28 14.80 11.38
C LEU A 441 -7.00 14.98 12.23
N LEU A 442 -5.99 14.13 12.04
CA LEU A 442 -4.69 14.29 12.71
C LEU A 442 -4.04 15.64 12.38
N VAL A 443 -3.98 16.01 11.09
CA VAL A 443 -3.41 17.28 10.62
C VAL A 443 -4.22 18.49 11.11
N ILE A 444 -5.54 18.38 11.14
CA ILE A 444 -6.44 19.44 11.60
C ILE A 444 -6.23 19.72 13.09
N ILE A 445 -6.22 18.70 13.94
CA ILE A 445 -6.08 18.87 15.39
C ILE A 445 -4.68 19.37 15.76
N TYR A 446 -3.62 18.88 15.10
CA TYR A 446 -2.25 19.37 15.34
C TYR A 446 -2.01 20.79 14.82
N GLY A 447 -2.89 21.28 13.92
CA GLY A 447 -2.77 22.57 13.26
C GLY A 447 -2.10 22.44 11.88
N PRO A 448 -2.85 22.56 10.76
CA PRO A 448 -2.34 22.26 9.41
C PRO A 448 -1.09 23.05 8.99
N ASN A 449 -0.99 24.33 9.36
CA ASN A 449 0.22 25.12 9.09
C ASN A 449 1.40 24.67 9.95
N ARG A 450 1.18 24.32 11.23
CA ARG A 450 2.21 23.76 12.12
C ARG A 450 2.71 22.41 11.58
N TYR A 451 1.80 21.55 11.10
CA TYR A 451 2.13 20.30 10.43
C TYR A 451 3.04 20.52 9.22
N ARG A 452 2.63 21.41 8.31
CA ARG A 452 3.38 21.74 7.08
C ARG A 452 4.80 22.27 7.37
N HIS A 453 4.95 23.09 8.40
CA HIS A 453 6.26 23.58 8.82
C HIS A 453 7.09 22.47 9.49
N VAL A 454 6.65 21.97 10.65
CA VAL A 454 7.44 21.09 11.51
C VAL A 454 7.76 19.74 10.86
N LEU A 455 6.76 19.02 10.32
CA LEU A 455 6.95 17.64 9.85
C LEU A 455 7.45 17.52 8.40
N ILE A 456 7.17 18.52 7.57
CA ILE A 456 7.41 18.45 6.13
C ILE A 456 8.58 19.36 5.76
N ASN A 457 8.38 20.66 5.92
CA ASN A 457 9.31 21.65 5.41
C ASN A 457 10.62 21.67 6.20
N ASP A 458 10.55 21.75 7.51
CA ASP A 458 11.71 22.05 8.35
C ASP A 458 12.41 20.75 8.80
N PHE A 459 11.67 19.64 8.81
CA PHE A 459 12.26 18.29 8.88
C PHE A 459 12.85 17.79 7.54
N GLY A 460 12.44 18.29 6.38
CA GLY A 460 13.10 17.98 5.11
C GLY A 460 14.44 18.71 4.94
N ILE A 461 15.48 18.02 4.42
CA ILE A 461 16.77 18.64 4.09
C ILE A 461 16.80 19.04 2.60
N ASN A 462 16.72 18.06 1.69
CA ASN A 462 16.98 18.22 0.25
C ASN A 462 15.72 18.15 -0.63
N ASP A 463 14.56 18.61 -0.14
CA ASP A 463 13.26 18.47 -0.81
C ASP A 463 12.55 19.81 -1.08
N CYS A 464 11.60 19.80 -2.01
CA CYS A 464 10.78 20.96 -2.32
C CYS A 464 9.89 21.32 -1.11
N LYS A 465 9.97 22.58 -0.66
CA LYS A 465 9.09 23.10 0.40
C LYS A 465 7.63 23.06 -0.07
N LEU A 466 6.76 22.45 0.75
CA LEU A 466 5.34 22.33 0.48
C LEU A 466 4.64 23.69 0.59
N SER A 467 3.92 24.04 -0.48
CA SER A 467 3.14 25.27 -0.59
C SER A 467 2.01 25.36 0.45
N VAL A 468 1.68 26.58 0.85
CA VAL A 468 0.52 26.86 1.71
C VAL A 468 -0.81 26.41 1.09
N LEU A 469 -0.87 26.28 -0.25
CA LEU A 469 -2.07 25.79 -0.96
C LEU A 469 -2.49 24.36 -0.57
N TRP A 470 -1.58 23.55 -0.02
CA TRP A 470 -1.91 22.23 0.53
C TRP A 470 -2.81 22.31 1.77
N VAL A 471 -2.71 23.38 2.56
CA VAL A 471 -3.47 23.55 3.82
C VAL A 471 -4.99 23.51 3.61
N PRO A 472 -5.62 24.34 2.73
CA PRO A 472 -7.06 24.25 2.49
C PRO A 472 -7.48 22.92 1.83
N LEU A 473 -6.59 22.24 1.09
CA LEU A 473 -6.89 20.92 0.56
C LEU A 473 -7.06 19.90 1.69
N ILE A 474 -6.02 19.72 2.54
CA ILE A 474 -6.03 18.70 3.59
C ILE A 474 -6.97 19.04 4.76
N ALA A 475 -7.16 20.32 5.08
CA ALA A 475 -7.93 20.75 6.24
C ALA A 475 -9.43 20.95 5.99
N PHE A 476 -9.85 21.08 4.72
CA PHE A 476 -11.24 21.35 4.37
C PHE A 476 -11.74 20.47 3.22
N LEU A 477 -11.08 20.52 2.05
CA LEU A 477 -11.59 19.84 0.85
C LEU A 477 -11.61 18.32 1.01
N VAL A 478 -10.52 17.73 1.50
CA VAL A 478 -10.39 16.27 1.66
C VAL A 478 -11.33 15.71 2.75
N PRO A 479 -11.45 16.31 3.95
CA PRO A 479 -12.48 15.92 4.92
C PRO A 479 -13.89 15.97 4.33
N LEU A 480 -14.23 17.05 3.61
CA LEU A 480 -15.53 17.22 2.98
C LEU A 480 -15.79 16.13 1.92
N GLN A 481 -14.81 15.81 1.09
CA GLN A 481 -14.90 14.72 0.11
C GLN A 481 -15.09 13.37 0.80
N SER A 482 -14.31 13.07 1.84
CA SER A 482 -14.40 11.80 2.59
C SER A 482 -15.77 11.60 3.23
N ILE A 483 -16.33 12.66 3.85
CA ILE A 483 -17.68 12.66 4.41
C ILE A 483 -18.73 12.50 3.31
N SER A 484 -18.59 13.23 2.20
CA SER A 484 -19.54 13.19 1.08
C SER A 484 -19.59 11.82 0.41
N LEU A 485 -18.43 11.17 0.25
CA LEU A 485 -18.31 9.82 -0.30
C LEU A 485 -19.02 8.78 0.58
N LEU A 486 -18.79 8.82 1.89
CA LEU A 486 -19.43 7.89 2.84
C LEU A 486 -20.94 8.16 2.95
N ALA A 487 -21.35 9.42 3.04
CA ALA A 487 -22.76 9.79 3.12
C ALA A 487 -23.54 9.40 1.85
N TRP A 488 -22.94 9.62 0.66
CA TRP A 488 -23.57 9.20 -0.60
C TRP A 488 -23.63 7.68 -0.72
N TRP A 489 -22.55 6.96 -0.39
CA TRP A 489 -22.56 5.50 -0.44
C TRP A 489 -23.66 4.90 0.45
N ILE A 490 -23.81 5.40 1.69
CA ILE A 490 -24.89 5.01 2.60
C ILE A 490 -26.26 5.30 1.97
N TYR A 491 -26.45 6.50 1.40
CA TYR A 491 -27.69 6.87 0.70
C TYR A 491 -27.98 5.93 -0.49
N GLU A 492 -26.98 5.65 -1.32
CA GLU A 492 -27.09 4.78 -2.50
C GLU A 492 -27.48 3.36 -2.09
N CYS A 493 -26.86 2.78 -1.06
CA CYS A 493 -27.28 1.49 -0.49
C CYS A 493 -28.74 1.50 0.00
N ILE A 494 -29.14 2.52 0.77
CA ILE A 494 -30.50 2.64 1.32
C ILE A 494 -31.55 2.80 0.21
N THR A 495 -31.24 3.53 -0.86
CA THR A 495 -32.18 3.75 -1.98
C THR A 495 -32.21 2.62 -3.01
N THR A 496 -31.13 1.84 -3.14
CA THR A 496 -31.03 0.75 -4.12
C THR A 496 -31.58 -0.56 -3.57
N ASP A 497 -31.37 -0.84 -2.28
CA ASP A 497 -31.90 -2.04 -1.62
C ASP A 497 -32.89 -1.67 -0.50
N PRO A 498 -34.21 -1.89 -0.67
CA PRO A 498 -35.19 -1.62 0.38
C PRO A 498 -35.01 -2.50 1.62
N TYR A 499 -34.23 -3.58 1.53
CA TYR A 499 -33.89 -4.50 2.62
C TYR A 499 -32.46 -4.29 3.15
N TRP A 500 -31.83 -3.13 2.92
CA TRP A 500 -30.47 -2.77 3.36
C TRP A 500 -30.16 -3.05 4.84
N PHE A 501 -31.20 -3.12 5.69
CA PHE A 501 -31.14 -3.38 7.12
C PHE A 501 -31.17 -4.89 7.50
N HIS A 502 -31.51 -5.77 6.58
CA HIS A 502 -31.41 -7.23 6.76
C HIS A 502 -29.97 -7.68 6.59
N LEU A 503 -29.54 -8.67 7.38
CA LEU A 503 -28.21 -9.26 7.29
C LEU A 503 -28.10 -10.20 6.07
N THR A 504 -27.78 -9.62 4.92
CA THR A 504 -27.37 -10.33 3.70
C THR A 504 -25.90 -10.04 3.39
N TRP A 505 -25.21 -10.91 2.65
CA TRP A 505 -23.75 -10.80 2.41
C TRP A 505 -23.30 -9.41 1.92
N THR A 506 -24.07 -8.73 1.07
CA THR A 506 -23.71 -7.42 0.51
C THR A 506 -24.55 -6.26 1.05
N SER A 507 -25.30 -6.46 2.14
CA SER A 507 -26.11 -5.43 2.80
C SER A 507 -25.25 -4.39 3.52
N LEU A 508 -25.76 -3.15 3.57
CA LEU A 508 -25.18 -2.07 4.37
C LEU A 508 -25.11 -2.46 5.86
N MET A 509 -26.13 -3.14 6.39
CA MET A 509 -26.13 -3.60 7.78
C MET A 509 -24.96 -4.55 8.10
N THR A 510 -24.60 -5.45 7.18
CA THR A 510 -23.47 -6.37 7.37
C THR A 510 -22.15 -5.60 7.43
N THR A 511 -21.92 -4.67 6.50
CA THR A 511 -20.75 -3.77 6.54
C THR A 511 -20.66 -2.98 7.86
N LEU A 512 -21.77 -2.38 8.32
CA LEU A 512 -21.80 -1.62 9.56
C LEU A 512 -21.57 -2.50 10.81
N LEU A 513 -22.06 -3.73 10.81
CA LEU A 513 -21.85 -4.71 11.88
C LEU A 513 -20.38 -5.16 11.96
N GLU A 514 -19.75 -5.41 10.80
CA GLU A 514 -18.32 -5.76 10.73
C GLU A 514 -17.43 -4.60 11.21
N TRP A 515 -17.74 -3.37 10.80
CA TRP A 515 -17.04 -2.17 11.32
C TRP A 515 -17.22 -2.01 12.82
N PHE A 516 -18.44 -2.19 13.34
CA PHE A 516 -18.71 -2.15 14.78
C PHE A 516 -17.94 -3.23 15.54
N ALA A 517 -17.87 -4.46 15.02
CA ALA A 517 -17.11 -5.55 15.63
C ALA A 517 -15.61 -5.23 15.70
N VAL A 518 -15.01 -4.70 14.62
CA VAL A 518 -13.60 -4.26 14.62
C VAL A 518 -13.36 -3.09 15.58
N LEU A 519 -14.25 -2.09 15.62
CA LEU A 519 -14.15 -0.98 16.56
C LEU A 519 -14.27 -1.43 18.03
N LEU A 520 -15.15 -2.40 18.31
CA LEU A 520 -15.28 -2.99 19.65
C LEU A 520 -14.02 -3.76 20.05
N LEU A 521 -13.45 -4.57 19.16
CA LEU A 521 -12.18 -5.27 19.39
C LEU A 521 -11.03 -4.29 19.63
N LEU A 522 -10.92 -3.24 18.83
CA LEU A 522 -9.93 -2.17 18.99
C LEU A 522 -10.12 -1.40 20.30
N TRP A 523 -11.36 -1.15 20.73
CA TRP A 523 -11.65 -0.51 22.01
C TRP A 523 -11.24 -1.38 23.21
N ILE A 524 -11.54 -2.68 23.17
CA ILE A 524 -11.11 -3.66 24.19
C ILE A 524 -9.58 -3.74 24.24
N LEU A 525 -8.92 -3.83 23.07
CA LEU A 525 -7.46 -3.85 22.97
C LEU A 525 -6.82 -2.57 23.53
N ASN A 526 -7.32 -1.41 23.13
CA ASN A 526 -6.86 -0.09 23.61
C ASN A 526 -7.03 0.03 25.13
N TRP A 527 -8.17 -0.38 25.68
CA TRP A 527 -8.39 -0.43 27.13
C TRP A 527 -7.39 -1.35 27.84
N PHE A 528 -7.14 -2.55 27.30
CA PHE A 528 -6.17 -3.49 27.86
C PHE A 528 -4.73 -2.94 27.83
N LEU A 529 -4.30 -2.37 26.70
CA LEU A 529 -2.95 -1.81 26.52
C LEU A 529 -2.70 -0.60 27.43
N CYS A 530 -3.68 0.29 27.59
CA CYS A 530 -3.60 1.40 28.54
C CYS A 530 -3.59 0.90 30.00
N ARG A 531 -4.45 -0.06 30.36
CA ARG A 531 -4.55 -0.59 31.73
C ARG A 531 -3.26 -1.30 32.17
N THR A 532 -2.61 -2.01 31.25
CA THR A 532 -1.36 -2.76 31.50
C THR A 532 -0.10 -1.91 31.41
N LYS A 533 -0.20 -0.62 30.98
CA LYS A 533 0.93 0.29 30.72
C LYS A 533 1.94 -0.22 29.69
N ILE A 534 1.58 -1.23 28.90
CA ILE A 534 2.43 -1.74 27.81
C ILE A 534 2.70 -0.61 26.82
N LEU A 535 1.67 0.17 26.47
CA LEU A 535 1.79 1.26 25.51
C LEU A 535 2.72 2.38 26.01
N SER A 536 2.67 2.73 27.31
CA SER A 536 3.59 3.67 27.94
C SER A 536 5.05 3.18 27.89
N GLN A 537 5.28 1.89 28.16
CA GLN A 537 6.61 1.27 28.08
C GLN A 537 7.15 1.29 26.64
N VAL A 538 6.31 0.93 25.67
CA VAL A 538 6.62 0.89 24.24
C VAL A 538 6.95 2.30 23.71
N LEU A 539 6.15 3.32 24.03
CA LEU A 539 6.41 4.70 23.63
C LEU A 539 7.70 5.28 24.24
N ASN A 540 8.05 4.90 25.47
CA ASN A 540 9.30 5.31 26.11
C ASN A 540 10.54 4.57 25.57
N GLN A 541 10.38 3.46 24.85
CA GLN A 541 11.47 2.64 24.30
C GLN A 541 11.72 2.88 22.80
N ILE A 542 10.72 3.38 22.06
CA ILE A 542 10.83 3.54 20.60
C ILE A 542 11.15 4.99 20.24
N GLY A 543 12.26 5.18 19.52
CA GLY A 543 12.73 6.47 19.03
C GLY A 543 11.87 7.10 17.92
N GLY A 544 12.46 8.07 17.23
CA GLY A 544 11.77 8.94 16.27
C GLY A 544 11.03 10.11 16.93
N CYS A 545 10.79 11.17 16.18
CA CYS A 545 10.57 12.51 16.73
C CYS A 545 9.25 12.67 17.50
N ASP A 546 9.26 13.49 18.55
CA ASP A 546 8.06 14.02 19.20
C ASP A 546 7.54 15.23 18.41
N PRO A 547 6.26 15.26 17.96
CA PRO A 547 5.71 16.41 17.24
C PRO A 547 5.61 17.68 18.09
N TYR A 548 5.48 17.57 19.42
CA TYR A 548 5.42 18.71 20.33
C TYR A 548 6.80 19.17 20.80
N ASN A 549 7.80 18.28 20.77
CA ASN A 549 9.21 18.61 21.05
C ASN A 549 10.15 18.17 19.90
N PRO A 550 10.12 18.83 18.73
CA PRO A 550 10.92 18.42 17.57
C PRO A 550 12.44 18.54 17.77
N ALA A 551 12.90 19.28 18.79
CA ALA A 551 14.32 19.36 19.16
C ALA A 551 14.86 18.02 19.71
N SER A 552 13.99 17.13 20.19
CA SER A 552 14.37 15.78 20.65
C SER A 552 15.05 14.91 19.58
N TYR A 553 15.08 15.37 18.32
CA TYR A 553 15.82 14.74 17.24
C TYR A 553 17.33 14.99 17.31
N GLU A 554 17.76 16.17 17.77
CA GLU A 554 19.19 16.51 17.87
C GLU A 554 19.87 15.67 18.98
N ASP A 555 19.22 15.53 20.14
CA ASP A 555 19.65 14.64 21.22
C ASP A 555 19.77 13.16 20.76
N ASN A 556 18.93 12.71 19.83
CA ASN A 556 19.01 11.37 19.27
C ASN A 556 20.16 11.23 18.26
N ILE A 557 20.51 12.28 17.50
CA ILE A 557 21.69 12.26 16.62
C ILE A 557 22.96 12.08 17.44
N ASP A 558 23.12 12.81 18.55
CA ASP A 558 24.30 12.63 19.41
C ASP A 558 24.36 11.21 19.99
N SER A 559 23.20 10.59 20.28
CA SER A 559 23.15 9.19 20.70
C SER A 559 23.54 8.20 19.59
N GLU A 560 23.16 8.44 18.32
CA GLU A 560 23.53 7.58 17.17
C GLU A 560 24.98 7.84 16.69
N GLN A 561 25.47 9.09 16.71
CA GLN A 561 26.84 9.43 16.31
C GLN A 561 27.89 8.91 17.28
N ASN A 562 27.57 8.79 18.57
CA ASN A 562 28.43 8.12 19.55
C ASN A 562 28.64 6.60 19.27
N TYR A 563 27.90 6.00 18.33
CA TYR A 563 28.17 4.64 17.81
C TYR A 563 28.93 4.60 16.48
N ILE A 564 29.16 5.74 15.82
CA ILE A 564 29.74 5.79 14.45
C ILE A 564 31.24 6.16 14.46
N ASN A 565 31.79 6.63 15.58
CA ASN A 565 33.23 6.91 15.72
C ASN A 565 33.95 5.86 16.58
N PHE A 566 34.41 4.79 15.94
CA PHE A 566 35.84 4.41 15.98
C PHE A 566 36.20 3.59 14.74
N LYS A 567 37.10 4.13 13.92
CA LYS A 567 37.87 3.38 12.92
C LYS A 567 39.02 2.64 13.62
N GLU A 568 39.64 1.72 12.87
CA GLU A 568 40.82 0.91 13.24
C GLU A 568 40.52 -0.26 14.20
N TYR A 569 40.40 -1.46 13.62
CA TYR A 569 41.54 -2.38 13.69
C TYR A 569 41.62 -3.21 12.41
N ASP A 570 42.81 -3.25 11.82
CA ASP A 570 43.12 -3.97 10.60
C ASP A 570 43.83 -5.30 10.95
N THR A 571 43.69 -6.31 10.07
CA THR A 571 44.48 -7.57 10.06
C THR A 571 44.20 -8.66 11.13
N VAL A 572 44.45 -9.92 10.69
CA VAL A 572 44.60 -11.18 11.48
C VAL A 572 43.30 -11.87 11.98
N CYS A 573 42.74 -12.78 11.17
CA CYS A 573 43.07 -14.21 11.32
C CYS A 573 42.53 -15.09 10.17
N THR A 574 43.44 -15.73 9.44
CA THR A 574 43.17 -16.87 8.56
C THR A 574 43.03 -18.16 9.39
N ARG A 575 42.35 -19.19 8.87
CA ARG A 575 41.99 -20.49 9.51
C ARG A 575 40.77 -20.33 10.44
N LEU A 576 39.71 -21.15 10.36
CA LEU A 576 39.55 -22.51 9.80
C LEU A 576 38.31 -22.61 8.90
#